data_AF-A0A842NPR4-F1
#
_entry.id   AF-A0A842NPR4-F1
#
_cell.length_a   1.000
_cell.length_b   1.000
_cell.length_c   1.000
_cell.angle_alpha   90.00
_cell.angle_beta   90.00
_cell.angle_gamma   90.00
#
_symmetry.space_group_name_H-M   'P 1'
#
loop_
_entity.id
_entity.type
_entity.pdbx_description
1 polymer ?
#
loop_
_entity_poly.entity_id
_entity_poly.type
_entity_poly.pdbx_seq_one_letter_code
_entity_poly.pdbx_strand_id
1 'polypeptide(L)'
;MKQIGDGAEAIISLNKNNVIKHRIEKSYRHQDIDLKLRKFRTRRESKILKKLEQLNFPAPKLIKTDEREMKIIMEYINAPRLRDVLEKKDYKKLGKEIGEKIAFLHNNEIIHGDLTTSN
;
A
#
# COMPACT_ATOMS: atom_id res chain seq x y z
N MET A 1 -9.64 -13.36 12.21
CA MET A 1 -8.75 -12.33 11.64
C MET A 1 -7.33 -12.72 11.99
N LYS A 2 -6.41 -12.77 11.02
CA LYS A 2 -5.03 -13.26 11.21
C LYS A 2 -4.05 -12.14 10.86
N GLN A 3 -3.12 -11.79 11.75
CA GLN A 3 -2.05 -10.87 11.41
C GLN A 3 -1.10 -11.51 10.39
N ILE A 4 -0.80 -10.81 9.31
CA ILE A 4 0.04 -11.28 8.20
C ILE A 4 1.26 -10.39 7.96
N GLY A 5 1.33 -9.25 8.64
CA GLY A 5 2.48 -8.36 8.59
C GLY A 5 2.47 -7.37 9.74
N ASP A 6 3.66 -7.06 10.24
CA ASP A 6 3.89 -5.99 11.20
C ASP A 6 4.94 -5.06 10.62
N GLY A 7 4.48 -3.92 10.10
CA GLY A 7 5.34 -2.91 9.53
C GLY A 7 5.66 -1.84 10.57
N ALA A 8 6.74 -1.08 10.32
CA ALA A 8 7.12 0.04 11.17
C ALA A 8 5.99 1.08 11.34
N GLU A 9 5.02 1.15 10.42
CA GLU A 9 3.92 2.11 10.48
C GLU A 9 2.53 1.49 10.66
N ALA A 10 2.33 0.25 10.22
CA ALA A 10 1.01 -0.35 10.19
C ALA A 10 1.04 -1.85 10.46
N ILE A 11 0.03 -2.32 11.17
CA ILE A 11 -0.26 -3.74 11.33
C ILE A 11 -1.17 -4.16 10.17
N ILE A 12 -0.80 -5.25 9.51
CA ILE A 12 -1.54 -5.82 8.38
C ILE A 12 -2.20 -7.12 8.84
N SER A 13 -3.52 -7.20 8.70
CA SER A 13 -4.32 -8.36 9.05
C SER A 13 -5.16 -8.85 7.89
N LEU A 14 -5.28 -10.16 7.74
CA LEU A 14 -6.16 -10.82 6.78
C LEU A 14 -7.50 -11.16 7.45
N ASN A 15 -8.59 -10.79 6.79
CA ASN A 15 -9.94 -11.17 7.15
C ASN A 15 -10.69 -11.67 5.91
N LYS A 16 -10.86 -12.99 5.81
CA LYS A 16 -11.37 -13.66 4.59
C LYS A 16 -10.47 -13.28 3.39
N ASN A 17 -11.02 -12.54 2.42
CA ASN A 17 -10.31 -12.11 1.20
C ASN A 17 -9.88 -10.63 1.25
N ASN A 18 -9.91 -10.01 2.43
CA ASN A 18 -9.64 -8.59 2.59
C ASN A 18 -8.43 -8.38 3.50
N VAL A 19 -7.56 -7.46 3.11
CA VAL A 19 -6.47 -6.94 3.93
C VAL A 19 -6.96 -5.73 4.70
N ILE A 20 -6.72 -5.72 6.01
CA ILE A 20 -6.95 -4.59 6.90
C ILE A 20 -5.58 -4.03 7.27
N LYS A 21 -5.30 -2.82 6.81
CA LYS A 21 -4.11 -2.05 7.15
C LYS A 21 -4.46 -1.03 8.21
N HIS A 22 -3.94 -1.21 9.43
CA HIS A 22 -4.21 -0.34 10.57
C HIS A 22 -2.95 0.44 10.97
N ARG A 23 -2.97 1.77 10.85
CA ARG A 23 -1.83 2.62 11.25
C ARG A 23 -1.89 2.88 12.75
N ILE A 24 -0.95 2.27 13.48
CA ILE A 24 -0.85 2.37 14.94
C ILE A 24 -0.14 3.65 15.37
N GLU A 25 -0.50 4.15 16.56
CA GLU A 25 0.14 5.30 17.18
C GLU A 25 1.64 5.06 17.44
N LYS A 26 2.42 6.13 17.32
CA LYS A 26 3.85 6.13 17.63
C LYS A 26 4.13 7.01 18.84
N SER A 27 4.36 6.37 19.99
CA SER A 27 4.58 7.02 21.28
C SER A 27 5.80 7.96 21.33
N TYR A 28 6.77 7.78 20.42
CA TYR A 28 7.92 8.66 20.31
C TYR A 28 7.61 10.00 19.62
N ARG A 29 6.42 10.19 19.03
CA ARG A 29 6.00 11.43 18.38
C ARG A 29 5.07 12.22 19.28
N HIS A 30 5.05 13.54 19.12
CA HIS A 30 3.99 14.36 19.71
C HIS A 30 2.62 13.91 19.19
N GLN A 31 1.64 13.76 20.10
CA GLN A 31 0.32 13.19 19.80
C GLN A 31 -0.37 13.87 18.62
N ASP A 32 -0.37 15.20 18.58
CA ASP A 32 -0.96 15.97 17.46
C ASP A 32 -0.28 15.71 16.11
N ILE A 33 1.04 15.53 16.10
CA ILE A 33 1.82 15.27 14.89
C ILE A 33 1.51 13.86 14.40
N ASP A 34 1.52 12.88 15.30
CA ASP A 34 1.23 11.50 14.94
C ASP A 34 -0.20 11.33 14.40
N LEU A 35 -1.19 11.92 15.09
CA LEU A 35 -2.58 11.88 14.65
C LEU A 35 -2.75 12.52 13.26
N LYS A 36 -2.16 13.71 13.04
CA LYS A 36 -2.18 14.38 11.74
C LYS A 36 -1.54 13.52 10.66
N LEU A 37 -0.38 12.92 10.92
CA LEU A 37 0.34 12.08 9.97
C LEU A 37 -0.43 10.82 9.60
N ARG A 38 -0.93 10.07 10.59
CA ARG A 38 -1.70 8.84 10.36
C ARG A 38 -2.96 9.14 9.55
N LYS A 39 -3.70 10.20 9.92
CA LYS A 39 -4.90 10.63 9.21
C LYS A 39 -4.61 11.04 7.77
N PHE A 40 -3.56 11.85 7.56
CA PHE A 40 -3.14 12.29 6.24
C PHE A 40 -2.74 11.11 5.35
N ARG A 41 -1.92 10.18 5.87
CA ARG A 41 -1.45 9.01 5.10
C ARG A 41 -2.56 8.04 4.77
N THR A 42 -3.47 7.76 5.71
CA THR A 42 -4.68 6.96 5.46
C THR A 42 -5.54 7.58 4.35
N ARG A 43 -5.84 8.88 4.46
CA ARG A 43 -6.60 9.63 3.45
C ARG A 43 -5.94 9.59 2.07
N ARG A 44 -4.63 9.85 2.02
CA ARG A 44 -3.86 9.92 0.77
C ARG A 44 -3.83 8.56 0.08
N GLU A 45 -3.53 7.49 0.81
CA GLU A 45 -3.47 6.13 0.25
C GLU A 45 -4.83 5.69 -0.30
N SER A 46 -5.91 5.89 0.44
CA SER A 46 -7.26 5.56 -0.05
C SER A 46 -7.65 6.36 -1.29
N LYS A 47 -7.31 7.65 -1.37
CA LYS A 47 -7.56 8.46 -2.57
C LYS A 47 -6.78 7.97 -3.77
N ILE A 48 -5.52 7.60 -3.58
CA ILE A 48 -4.66 7.06 -4.65
C ILE A 48 -5.18 5.69 -5.13
N LEU A 49 -5.52 4.77 -4.22
CA LEU A 49 -6.08 3.46 -4.60
C LEU A 49 -7.35 3.61 -5.45
N LYS A 50 -8.25 4.52 -5.06
CA LYS A 50 -9.47 4.80 -5.84
C LYS A 50 -9.16 5.41 -7.22
N LYS A 51 -8.16 6.30 -7.33
CA LYS A 51 -7.71 6.84 -8.62
C LYS A 51 -7.10 5.75 -9.50
N LEU A 52 -6.28 4.87 -8.93
CA LEU A 52 -5.65 3.76 -9.66
C LEU A 52 -6.68 2.76 -10.18
N GLU A 53 -7.73 2.48 -9.41
CA GLU A 53 -8.85 1.65 -9.85
C GLU A 53 -9.55 2.25 -11.08
N GLN A 54 -9.82 3.56 -11.08
CA GLN A 54 -10.42 4.26 -12.22
C GLN A 54 -9.54 4.24 -13.48
N LEU A 55 -8.22 4.17 -13.30
CA LEU A 55 -7.24 4.10 -14.38
C LEU A 55 -6.96 2.65 -14.84
N ASN A 56 -7.65 1.64 -14.29
CA ASN A 56 -7.39 0.23 -14.52
C ASN A 56 -5.95 -0.19 -14.24
N PHE A 57 -5.29 0.45 -13.27
CA PHE A 57 -3.95 0.09 -12.83
C PHE A 57 -4.00 -1.13 -11.89
N PRO A 58 -3.05 -2.08 -11.98
CA PRO A 58 -3.05 -3.31 -11.16
C PRO A 58 -2.62 -3.03 -9.71
N ALA A 59 -3.48 -2.36 -8.95
CA ALA A 59 -3.35 -2.16 -7.50
C ALA A 59 -4.51 -2.85 -6.75
N PRO A 60 -4.37 -3.11 -5.44
CA PRO A 60 -5.47 -3.65 -4.64
C PRO A 60 -6.72 -2.76 -4.72
N LYS A 61 -7.89 -3.36 -4.93
CA LYS A 61 -9.16 -2.61 -4.90
C LYS A 61 -9.43 -2.07 -3.50
N LEU A 62 -9.88 -0.81 -3.43
CA LEU A 62 -10.27 -0.20 -2.17
C LEU A 62 -11.69 -0.64 -1.79
N ILE A 63 -11.85 -1.30 -0.65
CA ILE A 63 -13.14 -1.78 -0.17
C ILE A 63 -13.78 -0.75 0.77
N LYS A 64 -13.02 -0.30 1.77
CA LYS A 64 -13.49 0.67 2.77
C LYS A 64 -12.32 1.43 3.39
N THR A 65 -12.56 2.66 3.80
CA THR A 65 -11.63 3.46 4.61
C THR A 65 -12.31 3.92 5.89
N ASP A 66 -11.59 3.86 7.01
CA ASP A 66 -12.00 4.44 8.29
C ASP A 66 -10.90 5.39 8.78
N GLU A 67 -11.16 6.68 8.68
CA GLU A 67 -10.20 7.72 9.08
C GLU A 67 -10.21 8.01 10.58
N ARG A 68 -11.21 7.53 11.32
CA ARG A 68 -11.24 7.67 12.78
C ARG A 68 -10.32 6.62 13.39
N GLU A 69 -10.43 5.41 12.87
CA GLU A 69 -9.63 4.26 13.30
C GLU A 69 -8.30 4.11 12.55
N MET A 70 -8.00 4.99 11.58
CA MET A 70 -6.81 4.91 10.73
C MET A 70 -6.64 3.55 10.03
N LYS A 71 -7.75 3.01 9.50
CA LYS A 71 -7.83 1.70 8.84
C LYS A 71 -8.17 1.85 7.36
N ILE A 72 -7.49 1.05 6.53
CA ILE A 72 -7.85 0.81 5.13
C ILE A 72 -8.16 -0.67 4.96
N ILE A 73 -9.30 -0.96 4.36
CA ILE A 73 -9.71 -2.31 3.96
C ILE A 73 -9.59 -2.39 2.44
N MET A 74 -8.78 -3.30 1.95
CA MET A 74 -8.47 -3.47 0.53
C MET A 74 -8.43 -4.96 0.14
N GLU A 75 -8.46 -5.24 -1.15
CA GLU A 75 -8.34 -6.59 -1.71
C GLU A 75 -7.04 -7.28 -1.26
N TYR A 76 -7.14 -8.58 -0.94
CA TYR A 76 -5.96 -9.41 -0.71
C TYR A 76 -5.39 -9.92 -2.04
N ILE A 77 -4.14 -9.55 -2.32
CA ILE A 77 -3.38 -10.09 -3.47
C ILE A 77 -2.58 -11.30 -3.00
N ASN A 78 -2.99 -12.50 -3.42
CA ASN A 78 -2.30 -13.74 -3.11
C ASN A 78 -1.12 -14.00 -4.06
N ALA A 79 -0.07 -13.20 -3.95
CA ALA A 79 1.14 -13.30 -4.77
C ALA A 79 2.40 -13.06 -3.91
N PRO A 80 3.57 -13.60 -4.31
CA PRO A 80 4.83 -13.30 -3.63
C PRO A 80 5.21 -11.83 -3.81
N ARG A 81 5.96 -11.26 -2.85
CA ARG A 81 6.50 -9.91 -2.99
C ARG A 81 7.61 -9.92 -4.03
N LEU A 82 7.79 -8.78 -4.70
CA LEU A 82 8.81 -8.64 -5.73
C LEU A 82 10.21 -9.01 -5.22
N ARG A 83 10.59 -8.55 -4.02
CA ARG A 83 11.90 -8.86 -3.42
C ARG A 83 12.19 -10.36 -3.29
N ASP A 84 11.15 -11.18 -3.11
CA ASP A 84 11.30 -12.62 -2.86
C ASP A 84 11.51 -13.41 -4.17
N VAL A 85 11.18 -12.78 -5.31
CA VAL A 85 11.23 -13.40 -6.65
C VAL A 85 12.20 -12.72 -7.60
N LEU A 86 12.78 -11.57 -7.23
CA LEU A 86 13.60 -10.76 -8.12
C LEU A 86 14.84 -11.52 -8.61
N GLU A 87 15.57 -12.18 -7.70
CA GLU A 87 16.79 -12.94 -8.06
C GLU A 87 16.48 -14.32 -8.66
N LYS A 88 15.35 -14.92 -8.29
CA LYS A 88 14.95 -16.26 -8.75
C LYS A 88 14.34 -16.27 -10.15
N LYS A 89 13.92 -15.10 -10.65
CA LYS A 89 13.34 -14.90 -11.99
C LYS A 89 14.30 -14.08 -12.86
N ASP A 90 13.94 -13.96 -14.13
CA ASP A 90 14.55 -13.01 -15.06
C ASP A 90 14.32 -11.56 -14.57
N TYR A 91 15.24 -11.08 -13.72
CA TYR A 91 15.20 -9.73 -13.12
C TYR A 91 15.10 -8.63 -14.18
N LYS A 92 15.58 -8.87 -15.41
CA LYS A 92 15.46 -7.90 -16.52
C LYS A 92 14.01 -7.75 -16.94
N LYS A 93 13.28 -8.87 -17.06
CA LYS A 93 11.84 -8.86 -17.39
C LYS A 93 11.04 -8.14 -16.30
N LEU A 94 11.26 -8.48 -15.03
CA LEU A 94 10.55 -7.85 -13.92
C LEU A 94 10.91 -6.36 -13.79
N GLY A 95 12.19 -6.01 -13.95
CA GLY A 95 12.66 -4.62 -13.95
C GLY A 95 11.99 -3.78 -15.04
N LYS A 96 11.87 -4.34 -16.25
CA LYS A 96 11.15 -3.69 -17.36
C LYS A 96 9.68 -3.47 -17.01
N GLU A 97 8.99 -4.50 -16.52
CA GLU A 97 7.58 -4.41 -16.14
C GLU A 97 7.35 -3.34 -15.06
N ILE A 98 8.18 -3.30 -14.03
CA ILE A 98 8.13 -2.26 -12.98
C ILE A 98 8.34 -0.87 -13.58
N GLY A 99 9.33 -0.71 -14.46
CA GLY A 99 9.61 0.54 -15.17
C GLY A 99 8.40 1.03 -15.97
N GLU A 100 7.73 0.14 -16.69
CA GLU A 100 6.50 0.44 -17.45
C GLU A 100 5.36 0.88 -16.52
N LYS A 101 5.18 0.22 -15.36
CA LYS A 101 4.18 0.63 -14.36
C LYS A 101 4.50 1.99 -13.74
N ILE A 102 5.76 2.28 -13.46
CA ILE A 102 6.17 3.61 -12.94
C ILE A 102 5.93 4.69 -13.98
N ALA A 103 6.30 4.44 -15.25
CA ALA A 103 6.02 5.37 -16.34
C ALA A 103 4.52 5.64 -16.47
N PHE A 104 3.68 4.61 -16.36
CA PHE A 104 2.23 4.78 -16.33
C PHE A 104 1.78 5.70 -15.19
N LEU A 105 2.30 5.51 -13.96
CA LEU A 105 1.95 6.36 -12.82
C LEU A 105 2.35 7.82 -13.08
N HIS A 106 3.58 8.06 -13.54
CA HIS A 106 4.08 9.40 -13.82
C HIS A 106 3.30 10.10 -14.93
N ASN A 107 2.93 9.38 -16.00
CA ASN A 107 2.10 9.91 -17.09
C ASN A 107 0.67 10.28 -16.64
N ASN A 108 0.22 9.75 -15.49
CA ASN A 108 -1.06 10.09 -14.87
C ASN A 108 -0.90 11.05 -13.66
N GLU A 109 0.24 11.72 -13.56
CA GLU A 109 0.58 12.69 -12.50
C GLU A 109 0.53 12.08 -11.09
N ILE A 110 0.88 10.80 -10.97
CA ILE A 110 0.95 10.07 -9.70
C ILE A 110 2.42 9.76 -9.40
N ILE A 111 2.91 10.29 -8.29
CA ILE A 111 4.24 9.98 -7.76
C ILE A 111 4.07 9.07 -6.54
N HIS A 112 4.69 7.87 -6.57
CA HIS A 112 4.58 6.89 -5.48
C HIS A 112 5.22 7.42 -4.17
N GLY A 113 6.41 8.00 -4.25
CA GLY A 113 7.11 8.61 -3.11
C GLY A 113 7.76 7.64 -2.12
N ASP A 114 7.72 6.33 -2.37
CA ASP A 114 8.36 5.28 -1.56
C ASP A 114 8.50 3.97 -2.38
N LEU A 115 9.13 4.07 -3.55
CA LEU A 115 9.26 2.93 -4.44
C LEU A 115 10.37 1.99 -3.93
N THR A 116 9.99 0.77 -3.54
CA THR A 116 10.92 -0.29 -3.11
C THR A 116 10.44 -1.64 -3.62
N THR A 117 11.29 -2.66 -3.60
CA THR A 117 10.89 -4.03 -3.98
C THR A 117 9.99 -4.73 -2.95
N SER A 118 9.66 -4.07 -1.84
CA SER A 118 8.77 -4.58 -0.79
C SER A 118 7.35 -4.01 -0.86
N ASN A 119 7.16 -2.96 -1.65
CA ASN A 119 5.89 -2.26 -1.88
C ASN A 119 5.33 -2.68 -3.25
#